data_AF-A0A1V5NP16-F1
#
_entry.id   AF-A0A1V5NP16-F1
#
_cell.length_a   1.000
_cell.length_b   1.000
_cell.length_c   1.000
_cell.angle_alpha   90.00
_cell.angle_beta   90.00
_cell.angle_gamma   90.00
#
_symmetry.space_group_name_H-M   'P 1'
#
loop_
_entity.id
_entity.type
_entity.pdbx_description
1 polymer ?
#
loop_
_entity_poly.entity_id
_entity_poly.type
_entity_poly.pdbx_seq_one_letter_code
_entity_poly.pdbx_strand_id
1 'polypeptide(L)'
;MPKSSGAQENLFRENQLLKAQIQELLNLEETGFFIELDSLLKAILKKALILCKAEASFFALTRSDPSLLDVRICNLILDEKMNRIRELFKTEYQRWQESECEIITIEDFIVLPLIRRHRMLGIIGLKLNASAPENVCEILPILARQAASSLESAILYEKMFKRLMVLSNVFILGKEIVSNIRLDSLVDKFLSIARDGTNSDVAAIYLVRGTGEAPTFQRVQTSSGEGRFADGPESGFSPLIQSVGASQQPVTLESLASGPYARTEPAKVRGVTLRNTIAIPMKPGDRFLGVIQICNKHHDEPYTPEDLDLLKILGNQIAFVIQNSDLFENLQRAYFDTLSALTQAIDAKDSYTRGHSERVTKYSVELAIALGLEKKAIEDIRLAGMLHDIGKIGIPETILNKPGRLTDDEFNVIKSHPELGVRILARVEFLEPIVPLIRHHHERFDGRGYPDGIDTHNIPHGARLIAIGDTYDAMTSDRPYRKAMDMETALAELIRCRGTQFDPDLVDVFVTMMRKTAARTAAVASDA
;
A
#
# COMPACT_ATOMS: atom_id res chain seq x y z
N MET A 1 53.61 2.12 -66.07
CA MET A 1 52.95 2.52 -64.80
C MET A 1 51.47 2.68 -65.12
N PRO A 2 50.63 1.68 -64.79
CA PRO A 2 49.71 1.86 -63.66
C PRO A 2 49.54 0.57 -62.82
N LYS A 3 49.70 0.66 -61.49
CA LYS A 3 49.44 -0.42 -60.52
C LYS A 3 48.46 0.04 -59.40
N SER A 4 47.61 1.04 -59.65
CA SER A 4 46.76 1.63 -58.61
C SER A 4 45.25 1.31 -58.70
N SER A 5 44.73 0.73 -59.78
CA SER A 5 43.26 0.54 -59.91
C SER A 5 42.71 -0.65 -59.11
N GLY A 6 43.43 -1.78 -59.07
CA GLY A 6 42.95 -2.99 -58.39
C GLY A 6 42.90 -2.90 -56.86
N ALA A 7 43.76 -2.09 -56.24
CA ALA A 7 43.73 -1.86 -54.79
C ALA A 7 42.55 -0.97 -54.39
N GLN A 8 42.23 0.06 -55.17
CA GLN A 8 41.08 0.94 -54.93
C GLN A 8 39.74 0.21 -55.15
N GLU A 9 39.64 -0.69 -56.13
CA GLU A 9 38.44 -1.51 -56.35
C GLU A 9 38.21 -2.53 -55.23
N ASN A 10 39.28 -3.14 -54.70
CA ASN A 10 39.17 -4.04 -53.55
C ASN A 10 38.75 -3.28 -52.28
N LEU A 11 39.37 -2.12 -52.01
CA LEU A 11 39.00 -1.27 -50.87
C LEU A 11 37.55 -0.80 -50.96
N PHE A 12 37.06 -0.49 -52.16
CA PHE A 12 35.68 -0.08 -52.40
C PHE A 12 34.69 -1.24 -52.19
N ARG A 13 35.02 -2.46 -52.64
CA ARG A 13 34.21 -3.66 -52.40
C ARG A 13 34.17 -4.04 -50.92
N GLU A 14 35.30 -4.00 -50.22
CA GLU A 14 35.32 -4.23 -48.76
C GLU A 14 34.51 -3.18 -48.01
N ASN A 15 34.59 -1.91 -48.42
CA ASN A 15 33.77 -0.84 -47.83
C ASN A 15 32.27 -1.02 -48.09
N GLN A 16 31.88 -1.47 -49.28
CA GLN A 16 30.47 -1.77 -49.62
C GLN A 16 29.96 -2.98 -48.84
N LEU A 17 30.76 -4.03 -48.70
CA LEU A 17 30.41 -5.22 -47.92
C LEU A 17 30.28 -4.89 -46.43
N LEU A 18 31.21 -4.11 -45.87
CA LEU A 18 31.11 -3.64 -44.49
C LEU A 18 29.91 -2.70 -44.28
N LYS A 19 29.61 -1.78 -45.22
CA LYS A 19 28.41 -0.94 -45.14
C LYS A 19 27.13 -1.77 -45.15
N ALA A 20 27.05 -2.81 -45.98
CA ALA A 20 25.92 -3.72 -46.04
C ALA A 20 25.79 -4.53 -44.74
N GLN A 21 26.89 -5.07 -44.19
CA GLN A 21 26.90 -5.76 -42.90
C GLN A 21 26.54 -4.83 -41.74
N ILE A 22 26.99 -3.57 -41.77
CA ILE A 22 26.60 -2.53 -40.81
C ILE A 22 25.10 -2.25 -40.95
N GLN A 23 24.54 -2.11 -42.16
CA GLN A 23 23.09 -1.94 -42.39
C GLN A 23 22.25 -3.14 -41.93
N GLU A 24 22.70 -4.36 -42.16
CA GLU A 24 22.05 -5.58 -41.69
C GLU A 24 22.11 -5.70 -40.16
N LEU A 25 23.20 -5.23 -39.53
CA LEU A 25 23.34 -5.11 -38.08
C LEU A 25 22.55 -3.94 -37.48
N LEU A 26 22.20 -2.92 -38.28
CA LEU A 26 21.39 -1.75 -37.92
C LEU A 26 19.89 -2.04 -37.92
N ASN A 27 19.43 -3.09 -38.59
CA ASN A 27 18.04 -3.58 -38.56
C ASN A 27 17.70 -4.36 -37.26
N LEU A 28 18.26 -3.94 -36.12
CA LEU A 28 17.86 -4.40 -34.78
C LEU A 28 16.47 -3.87 -34.35
N GLU A 29 15.63 -3.46 -35.29
CA GLU A 29 14.23 -3.11 -35.04
C GLU A 29 13.35 -4.37 -34.84
N GLU A 30 13.83 -5.57 -35.17
CA GLU A 30 13.06 -6.82 -35.02
C GLU A 30 13.22 -7.53 -33.66
N THR A 31 14.10 -7.08 -32.76
CA THR A 31 14.05 -7.54 -31.36
C THR A 31 13.13 -6.62 -30.55
N GLY A 32 11.82 -6.82 -30.73
CA GLY A 32 10.91 -6.54 -29.63
C GLY A 32 11.36 -7.32 -28.39
N PHE A 33 11.16 -6.73 -27.21
CA PHE A 33 11.49 -7.20 -25.86
C PHE A 33 12.76 -6.61 -25.21
N PHE A 34 12.51 -5.83 -24.13
CA PHE A 34 13.29 -5.76 -22.89
C PHE A 34 14.74 -6.23 -22.98
N ILE A 35 15.63 -5.40 -23.51
CA ILE A 35 17.07 -5.62 -23.38
C ILE A 35 17.55 -4.83 -22.17
N GLU A 36 17.95 -5.51 -21.10
CA GLU A 36 18.65 -4.90 -19.97
C GLU A 36 19.85 -4.10 -20.49
N LEU A 37 20.09 -2.90 -19.92
CA LEU A 37 21.13 -1.97 -20.37
C LEU A 37 22.49 -2.68 -20.54
N ASP A 38 22.87 -3.51 -19.58
CA ASP A 38 24.12 -4.27 -19.62
C ASP A 38 24.19 -5.30 -20.76
N SER A 39 23.07 -5.90 -21.13
CA SER A 39 22.99 -6.83 -22.26
C SER A 39 23.17 -6.11 -23.59
N LEU A 40 22.61 -4.90 -23.71
CA LEU A 40 22.83 -4.03 -24.87
C LEU A 40 24.30 -3.59 -24.96
N LEU A 41 24.88 -3.16 -23.84
CA LEU A 41 26.29 -2.75 -23.77
C LEU A 41 27.23 -3.90 -24.17
N LYS A 42 26.99 -5.11 -23.68
CA LYS A 42 27.73 -6.32 -24.07
C LYS A 42 27.60 -6.61 -25.57
N ALA A 43 26.40 -6.46 -26.14
CA ALA A 43 26.16 -6.67 -27.56
C ALA A 43 26.90 -5.64 -28.43
N ILE A 44 26.85 -4.36 -28.05
CA ILE A 44 27.58 -3.27 -28.72
C ILE A 44 29.09 -3.53 -28.68
N LEU A 45 29.64 -3.83 -27.49
CA LEU A 45 31.07 -4.14 -27.34
C LEU A 45 31.49 -5.36 -28.15
N LYS A 46 30.71 -6.45 -28.09
CA LYS A 46 31.00 -7.67 -28.86
C LYS A 46 31.03 -7.39 -30.36
N LYS A 47 30.09 -6.59 -30.88
CA LYS A 47 30.09 -6.16 -32.29
C LYS A 47 31.30 -5.29 -32.63
N ALA A 48 31.66 -4.34 -31.76
CA ALA A 48 32.82 -3.48 -31.95
C ALA A 48 34.15 -4.28 -31.98
N LEU A 49 34.31 -5.25 -31.07
CA LEU A 49 35.46 -6.16 -31.03
C LEU A 49 35.62 -6.94 -32.34
N ILE A 50 34.52 -7.49 -32.89
CA ILE A 50 34.51 -8.28 -34.13
C ILE A 50 34.81 -7.40 -35.35
N LEU A 51 34.08 -6.29 -35.51
CA LEU A 51 34.18 -5.42 -36.69
C LEU A 51 35.54 -4.70 -36.77
N CYS A 52 36.08 -4.28 -35.63
CA CYS A 52 37.31 -3.51 -35.58
C CYS A 52 38.55 -4.39 -35.35
N LYS A 53 38.36 -5.71 -35.17
CA LYS A 53 39.41 -6.65 -34.73
C LYS A 53 40.20 -6.08 -33.55
N ALA A 54 39.50 -5.70 -32.49
CA ALA A 54 40.11 -5.19 -31.28
C ALA A 54 40.48 -6.33 -30.31
N GLU A 55 41.61 -6.20 -29.61
CA GLU A 55 42.08 -7.17 -28.61
C GLU A 55 41.57 -6.87 -27.19
N ALA A 56 41.24 -5.60 -26.92
CA ALA A 56 40.64 -5.17 -25.66
C ALA A 56 39.59 -4.09 -25.92
N SER A 57 38.59 -4.02 -25.04
CA SER A 57 37.53 -3.03 -25.13
C SER A 57 36.94 -2.72 -23.77
N PHE A 58 36.49 -1.49 -23.59
CA PHE A 58 35.71 -1.11 -22.42
C PHE A 58 34.56 -0.19 -22.80
N PHE A 59 33.56 -0.17 -21.91
CA PHE A 59 32.46 0.77 -21.98
C PHE A 59 32.29 1.44 -20.62
N ALA A 60 32.22 2.77 -20.64
CA ALA A 60 31.98 3.56 -19.45
C ALA A 60 30.85 4.56 -19.69
N LEU A 61 29.98 4.72 -18.69
CA LEU A 61 28.86 5.65 -18.70
C LEU A 61 29.18 6.88 -17.84
N THR A 62 28.66 8.03 -18.23
CA THR A 62 28.70 9.22 -17.37
C THR A 62 27.77 9.03 -16.17
N ARG A 63 28.23 9.38 -14.95
CA ARG A 63 27.39 9.37 -13.73
C ARG A 63 26.53 10.65 -13.61
N SER A 64 25.88 10.81 -12.46
CA SER A 64 25.15 12.02 -12.06
C SER A 64 26.02 13.28 -12.15
N ASP A 65 27.31 13.15 -11.81
CA ASP A 65 28.35 14.10 -12.20
C ASP A 65 28.85 13.74 -13.62
N PRO A 66 28.63 14.60 -14.62
CA PRO A 66 29.02 14.32 -16.00
C PRO A 66 30.53 14.17 -16.20
N SER A 67 31.36 14.66 -15.27
CA SER A 67 32.83 14.54 -15.31
C SER A 67 33.35 13.20 -14.77
N LEU A 68 32.49 12.35 -14.24
CA LEU A 68 32.86 11.05 -13.66
C LEU A 68 32.39 9.89 -14.54
N LEU A 69 33.29 8.95 -14.78
CA LEU A 69 33.05 7.72 -15.55
C LEU A 69 32.77 6.52 -14.64
N ASP A 70 31.65 5.87 -14.88
CA ASP A 70 31.32 4.55 -14.36
C ASP A 70 31.66 3.47 -15.38
N VAL A 71 32.67 2.65 -15.09
CA VAL A 71 33.12 1.59 -16.01
C VAL A 71 32.18 0.39 -15.81
N ARG A 72 31.30 0.15 -16.79
CA ARG A 72 30.32 -0.95 -16.72
C ARG A 72 30.89 -2.28 -17.17
N ILE A 73 31.72 -2.26 -18.21
CA ILE A 73 32.30 -3.45 -18.80
C ILE A 73 33.74 -3.15 -19.19
N CYS A 74 34.66 -4.03 -18.81
CA CYS A 74 36.08 -3.92 -19.11
C CYS A 74 36.64 -5.31 -19.43
N ASN A 75 37.18 -5.50 -20.63
CA ASN A 75 37.82 -6.75 -21.03
C ASN A 75 39.31 -6.52 -21.27
N LEU A 76 40.16 -7.23 -20.51
CA LEU A 76 41.61 -7.31 -20.73
C LEU A 76 42.36 -5.97 -20.59
N ILE A 77 41.94 -5.09 -19.67
CA ILE A 77 42.62 -3.82 -19.37
C ILE A 77 43.09 -3.79 -17.92
N LEU A 78 44.33 -3.37 -17.70
CA LEU A 78 44.91 -3.18 -16.36
C LEU A 78 44.30 -1.96 -15.66
N ASP A 79 44.05 -2.07 -14.35
CA ASP A 79 43.38 -1.04 -13.55
C ASP A 79 44.11 0.32 -13.56
N GLU A 80 45.46 0.31 -13.58
CA GLU A 80 46.27 1.53 -13.67
C GLU A 80 45.98 2.34 -14.94
N LYS A 81 45.79 1.66 -16.08
CA LYS A 81 45.44 2.31 -17.35
C LYS A 81 44.03 2.90 -17.30
N MET A 82 43.08 2.17 -16.72
CA MET A 82 41.70 2.66 -16.57
C MET A 82 41.62 3.89 -15.66
N ASN A 83 42.41 3.95 -14.60
CA ASN A 83 42.47 5.13 -13.73
C ASN A 83 43.01 6.36 -14.47
N ARG A 84 44.01 6.18 -15.34
CA ARG A 84 44.53 7.28 -16.16
C ARG A 84 43.52 7.80 -17.17
N ILE A 85 42.72 6.91 -17.78
CA ILE A 85 41.61 7.29 -18.66
C ILE A 85 40.54 8.08 -17.89
N ARG A 86 40.23 7.70 -16.64
CA ARG A 86 39.28 8.45 -15.79
C ARG A 86 39.78 9.86 -15.47
N GLU A 87 41.05 10.02 -15.12
CA GLU A 87 41.64 11.33 -14.82
C GLU A 87 41.68 12.25 -16.05
N LEU A 88 42.05 11.71 -17.22
CA LEU A 88 42.01 12.45 -18.48
C LEU A 88 40.59 12.85 -18.87
N PHE A 89 39.62 11.94 -18.74
CA PHE A 89 38.22 12.25 -18.98
C PHE A 89 37.73 13.39 -18.10
N LYS A 90 38.07 13.36 -16.81
CA LYS A 90 37.68 14.41 -15.85
C LYS A 90 38.28 15.77 -16.21
N THR A 91 39.55 15.78 -16.63
CA THR A 91 40.30 17.01 -16.96
C THR A 91 39.87 17.60 -18.29
N GLU A 92 39.55 16.76 -19.29
CA GLU A 92 39.24 17.18 -20.65
C GLU A 92 37.75 17.08 -21.03
N TYR A 93 36.87 16.82 -20.06
CA TYR A 93 35.43 16.58 -20.29
C TYR A 93 34.77 17.61 -21.24
N GLN A 94 35.01 18.91 -21.01
CA GLN A 94 34.46 20.00 -21.83
C GLN A 94 34.89 19.89 -23.29
N ARG A 95 36.18 19.63 -23.53
CA ARG A 95 36.73 19.45 -24.87
C ARG A 95 36.10 18.26 -25.57
N TRP A 96 35.94 17.15 -24.86
CA TRP A 96 35.38 15.93 -25.43
C TRP A 96 33.88 16.06 -25.69
N GLN A 97 33.16 16.89 -24.95
CA GLN A 97 31.73 17.17 -25.18
C GLN A 97 31.48 18.02 -26.43
N GLU A 98 32.40 18.94 -26.75
CA GLU A 98 32.32 19.79 -27.96
C GLU A 98 32.79 19.07 -29.23
N SER A 99 33.58 18.00 -29.07
CA SER A 99 34.16 17.24 -30.18
C SER A 99 33.22 16.11 -30.60
N GLU A 100 32.18 16.43 -31.38
CA GLU A 100 31.28 15.41 -31.93
C GLU A 100 32.08 14.39 -32.79
N CYS A 101 32.23 13.18 -32.24
CA CYS A 101 32.81 12.01 -32.92
C CYS A 101 34.30 12.10 -33.26
N GLU A 102 35.11 12.89 -32.55
CA GLU A 102 36.56 12.88 -32.72
C GLU A 102 37.16 11.59 -32.13
N ILE A 103 38.10 10.99 -32.86
CA ILE A 103 38.83 9.80 -32.41
C ILE A 103 39.91 10.27 -31.44
N ILE A 104 39.75 9.95 -30.16
CA ILE A 104 40.69 10.33 -29.12
C ILE A 104 41.63 9.16 -28.90
N THR A 105 42.92 9.35 -29.19
CA THR A 105 43.92 8.31 -28.94
C THR A 105 44.56 8.53 -27.59
N ILE A 106 44.44 7.55 -26.71
CA ILE A 106 45.07 7.55 -25.38
C ILE A 106 45.94 6.31 -25.30
N GLU A 107 47.26 6.52 -25.37
CA GLU A 107 48.25 5.43 -25.44
C GLU A 107 47.98 4.48 -26.63
N ASP A 108 47.64 3.22 -26.33
CA ASP A 108 47.29 2.16 -27.28
C ASP A 108 45.78 2.00 -27.49
N PHE A 109 44.95 2.84 -26.84
CA PHE A 109 43.49 2.82 -26.98
C PHE A 109 42.97 3.94 -27.86
N ILE A 110 41.99 3.58 -28.68
CA ILE A 110 41.08 4.50 -29.34
C ILE A 110 39.85 4.65 -28.47
N VAL A 111 39.60 5.88 -28.02
CA VAL A 111 38.45 6.27 -27.22
C VAL A 111 37.51 7.10 -28.09
N LEU A 112 36.24 6.72 -28.07
CA LEU A 112 35.19 7.39 -28.83
C LEU A 112 34.15 7.92 -27.84
N PRO A 113 33.91 9.25 -27.83
CA PRO A 113 32.85 9.82 -27.01
C PRO A 113 31.48 9.49 -27.60
N LEU A 114 30.56 9.05 -26.74
CA LEU A 114 29.19 8.72 -27.11
C LEU A 114 28.31 9.92 -26.81
N ILE A 115 28.15 10.79 -27.80
CA ILE A 115 27.43 12.07 -27.66
C ILE A 115 26.12 11.99 -28.43
N ARG A 116 25.04 12.47 -27.81
CA ARG A 116 23.75 12.67 -28.48
C ARG A 116 23.12 13.96 -27.99
N ARG A 117 22.65 14.81 -28.92
CA ARG A 117 22.00 16.09 -28.62
C ARG A 117 22.84 16.97 -27.66
N HIS A 118 24.14 17.10 -27.93
CA HIS A 118 25.10 17.85 -27.10
C HIS A 118 25.28 17.33 -25.66
N ARG A 119 24.84 16.10 -25.38
CA ARG A 119 25.05 15.44 -24.09
C ARG A 119 25.95 14.23 -24.28
N MET A 120 26.99 14.14 -23.48
CA MET A 120 27.81 12.94 -23.37
C MET A 120 27.07 11.89 -22.54
N LEU A 121 26.90 10.70 -23.11
CA LEU A 121 26.27 9.54 -22.47
C LEU A 121 27.31 8.60 -21.86
N GLY A 122 28.53 8.62 -22.40
CA GLY A 122 29.62 7.74 -22.00
C GLY A 122 30.75 7.74 -23.02
N ILE A 123 31.65 6.78 -22.87
CA ILE A 123 32.76 6.53 -23.79
C ILE A 123 32.86 5.03 -24.08
N ILE A 124 33.28 4.71 -25.31
CA ILE A 124 33.70 3.37 -25.70
C ILE A 124 35.18 3.41 -26.04
N GLY A 125 35.95 2.50 -25.46
CA GLY A 125 37.38 2.37 -25.75
C GLY A 125 37.69 1.04 -26.40
N LEU A 126 38.57 1.07 -27.40
CA LEU A 126 38.98 -0.08 -28.20
C LEU A 126 40.49 -0.07 -28.38
N LYS A 127 41.13 -1.23 -28.19
CA LYS A 127 42.53 -1.44 -28.56
C LYS A 127 42.58 -2.29 -29.82
N LEU A 128 42.99 -1.69 -30.94
CA LEU A 128 43.02 -2.37 -32.23
C LEU A 128 44.21 -3.34 -32.33
N ASN A 129 44.03 -4.46 -33.03
CA ASN A 129 45.13 -5.36 -33.37
C ASN A 129 45.80 -4.99 -34.70
N ALA A 130 46.95 -5.59 -34.99
CA ALA A 130 47.71 -5.35 -36.23
C ALA A 130 46.98 -5.80 -37.52
N SER A 131 45.87 -6.53 -37.41
CA SER A 131 45.06 -7.02 -38.52
C SER A 131 43.80 -6.17 -38.77
N ALA A 132 43.66 -5.05 -38.06
CA ALA A 132 42.54 -4.13 -38.17
C ALA A 132 42.42 -3.57 -39.60
N PRO A 133 41.20 -3.48 -40.17
CA PRO A 133 40.98 -2.89 -41.49
C PRO A 133 41.52 -1.45 -41.60
N GLU A 134 42.06 -1.07 -42.76
CA GLU A 134 42.61 0.28 -42.98
C GLU A 134 41.55 1.40 -42.84
N ASN A 135 40.28 1.07 -43.08
CA ASN A 135 39.14 1.99 -42.97
C ASN A 135 38.49 2.03 -41.57
N VAL A 136 39.08 1.41 -40.54
CA VAL A 136 38.49 1.38 -39.18
C VAL A 136 38.22 2.79 -38.65
N CYS A 137 39.11 3.76 -38.89
CA CYS A 137 38.91 5.15 -38.48
C CYS A 137 37.69 5.83 -39.13
N GLU A 138 37.23 5.36 -40.29
CA GLU A 138 36.00 5.86 -40.94
C GLU A 138 34.73 5.23 -40.32
N ILE A 139 34.85 4.01 -39.81
CA ILE A 139 33.73 3.21 -39.29
C ILE A 139 33.46 3.51 -37.82
N LEU A 140 34.50 3.74 -37.02
CA LEU A 140 34.41 3.97 -35.58
C LEU A 140 33.45 5.12 -35.19
N PRO A 141 33.50 6.31 -35.83
CA PRO A 141 32.52 7.38 -35.60
C PRO A 141 31.06 6.97 -35.89
N ILE A 142 30.84 6.14 -36.91
CA ILE A 142 29.50 5.65 -37.28
C ILE A 142 28.98 4.70 -36.20
N LEU A 143 29.83 3.77 -35.73
CA LEU A 143 29.50 2.86 -34.63
C LEU A 143 29.25 3.62 -33.32
N ALA A 144 30.06 4.64 -33.02
CA ALA A 144 29.89 5.48 -31.84
C ALA A 144 28.55 6.23 -31.85
N ARG A 145 28.17 6.84 -32.98
CA ARG A 145 26.86 7.50 -33.12
C ARG A 145 25.69 6.52 -32.97
N GLN A 146 25.79 5.35 -33.57
CA GLN A 146 24.74 4.34 -33.44
C GLN A 146 24.65 3.82 -32.00
N ALA A 147 25.78 3.53 -31.37
CA ALA A 147 25.85 3.11 -29.98
C ALA A 147 25.25 4.18 -29.06
N ALA A 148 25.58 5.46 -29.27
CA ALA A 148 25.00 6.58 -28.52
C ALA A 148 23.47 6.67 -28.72
N SER A 149 22.98 6.41 -29.93
CA SER A 149 21.55 6.39 -30.23
C SER A 149 20.80 5.27 -29.49
N SER A 150 21.30 4.03 -29.60
CA SER A 150 20.73 2.88 -28.91
C SER A 150 20.82 3.02 -27.39
N LEU A 151 21.90 3.61 -26.89
CA LEU A 151 22.12 3.85 -25.47
C LEU A 151 21.15 4.89 -24.90
N GLU A 152 20.94 6.02 -25.57
CA GLU A 152 19.97 7.02 -25.09
C GLU A 152 18.57 6.42 -25.01
N SER A 153 18.17 5.66 -26.04
CA SER A 153 16.88 4.97 -26.05
C SER A 153 16.78 4.00 -24.88
N ALA A 154 17.79 3.15 -24.65
CA ALA A 154 17.80 2.19 -23.53
C ALA A 154 17.74 2.87 -22.16
N ILE A 155 18.53 3.93 -21.94
CA ILE A 155 18.50 4.74 -20.70
C ILE A 155 17.11 5.37 -20.51
N LEU A 156 16.49 5.87 -21.58
CA LEU A 156 15.16 6.46 -21.52
C LEU A 156 14.09 5.40 -21.20
N TYR A 157 14.18 4.21 -21.80
CA TYR A 157 13.30 3.08 -21.49
C TYR A 157 13.44 2.64 -20.05
N GLU A 158 14.66 2.51 -19.51
CA GLU A 158 14.89 2.15 -18.12
C GLU A 158 14.27 3.18 -17.17
N LYS A 159 14.47 4.47 -17.44
CA LYS A 159 13.83 5.56 -16.68
C LYS A 159 12.31 5.53 -16.78
N MET A 160 11.77 5.31 -17.98
CA MET A 160 10.34 5.22 -18.21
C MET A 160 9.74 4.02 -17.51
N PHE A 161 10.42 2.87 -17.51
CA PHE A 161 10.01 1.67 -16.81
C PHE A 161 10.02 1.87 -15.29
N LYS A 162 11.07 2.49 -14.73
CA LYS A 162 11.09 2.89 -13.30
C LYS A 162 9.92 3.81 -12.95
N ARG A 163 9.58 4.78 -13.81
CA ARG A 163 8.39 5.65 -13.65
C ARG A 163 7.07 4.87 -13.79
N LEU A 164 7.00 3.92 -14.71
CA LEU A 164 5.80 3.09 -14.92
C LEU A 164 5.56 2.18 -13.72
N MET A 165 6.60 1.61 -13.12
CA MET A 165 6.52 0.85 -11.86
C MET A 165 5.95 1.73 -10.74
N VAL A 166 6.46 2.95 -10.58
CA VAL A 166 5.91 3.93 -9.63
C VAL A 166 4.42 4.20 -9.87
N LEU A 167 4.01 4.43 -11.12
CA LEU A 167 2.60 4.71 -11.47
C LEU A 167 1.69 3.48 -11.33
N SER A 168 2.17 2.29 -11.68
CA SER A 168 1.45 1.02 -11.48
C SER A 168 1.19 0.78 -10.00
N ASN A 169 2.15 1.12 -9.14
CA ASN A 169 2.00 1.00 -7.70
C ASN A 169 0.97 2.00 -7.15
N VAL A 170 0.91 3.23 -7.68
CA VAL A 170 -0.19 4.17 -7.36
C VAL A 170 -1.55 3.57 -7.69
N PHE A 171 -1.68 2.91 -8.85
CA PHE A 171 -2.93 2.32 -9.30
C PHE A 171 -3.32 1.09 -8.46
N ILE A 172 -2.37 0.21 -8.15
CA ILE A 172 -2.59 -0.98 -7.33
C ILE A 172 -2.96 -0.56 -5.90
N LEU A 173 -2.18 0.33 -5.28
CA LEU A 173 -2.46 0.81 -3.92
C LEU A 173 -3.76 1.61 -3.83
N GLY A 174 -4.07 2.42 -4.85
CA GLY A 174 -5.35 3.15 -4.94
C GLY A 174 -6.56 2.24 -5.04
N LYS A 175 -6.46 1.11 -5.76
CA LYS A 175 -7.50 0.08 -5.81
C LYS A 175 -7.64 -0.65 -4.48
N GLU A 176 -6.52 -0.87 -3.77
CA GLU A 176 -6.51 -1.60 -2.50
C GLU A 176 -7.20 -0.84 -1.36
N ILE A 177 -7.15 0.50 -1.36
CA ILE A 177 -7.92 1.39 -0.45
C ILE A 177 -9.43 1.11 -0.52
N VAL A 178 -9.95 0.86 -1.72
CA VAL A 178 -11.39 0.61 -1.93
C VAL A 178 -11.81 -0.78 -1.44
N SER A 179 -10.86 -1.73 -1.36
CA SER A 179 -11.13 -3.15 -1.12
C SER A 179 -10.97 -3.63 0.33
N ASN A 180 -10.89 -2.73 1.33
CA ASN A 180 -10.89 -3.11 2.75
C ASN A 180 -9.72 -4.07 3.12
N ILE A 181 -8.55 -3.89 2.49
CA ILE A 181 -7.38 -4.75 2.72
C ILE A 181 -6.72 -4.38 4.06
N ARG A 182 -6.36 -5.40 4.84
CA ARG A 182 -5.61 -5.24 6.11
C ARG A 182 -4.28 -4.51 5.87
N LEU A 183 -3.98 -3.53 6.70
CA LEU A 183 -2.75 -2.74 6.69
C LEU A 183 -1.48 -3.61 6.53
N ASP A 184 -1.43 -4.75 7.23
CA ASP A 184 -0.30 -5.70 7.17
C ASP A 184 0.03 -6.15 5.73
N SER A 185 -0.99 -6.54 4.96
CA SER A 185 -0.79 -7.07 3.60
C SER A 185 -0.33 -5.98 2.63
N LEU A 186 -0.77 -4.75 2.85
CA LEU A 186 -0.43 -3.62 2.00
C LEU A 186 1.01 -3.18 2.27
N VAL A 187 1.38 -3.09 3.54
CA VAL A 187 2.76 -2.82 3.96
C VAL A 187 3.72 -3.90 3.45
N ASP A 188 3.33 -5.17 3.49
CA ASP A 188 4.17 -6.27 3.00
C ASP A 188 4.47 -6.15 1.50
N LYS A 189 3.46 -5.85 0.68
CA LYS A 189 3.70 -5.62 -0.76
C LYS A 189 4.60 -4.42 -1.00
N PHE A 190 4.36 -3.35 -0.24
CA PHE A 190 5.15 -2.12 -0.31
C PHE A 190 6.63 -2.37 -0.02
N LEU A 191 6.93 -3.08 1.08
CA LEU A 191 8.31 -3.39 1.48
C LEU A 191 9.02 -4.25 0.43
N SER A 192 8.33 -5.23 -0.17
CA SER A 192 8.90 -6.05 -1.25
C SER A 192 9.30 -5.19 -2.44
N ILE A 193 8.42 -4.28 -2.87
CA ILE A 193 8.68 -3.37 -4.00
C ILE A 193 9.86 -2.45 -3.70
N ALA A 194 9.90 -1.86 -2.50
CA ALA A 194 10.98 -0.96 -2.10
C ALA A 194 12.33 -1.69 -2.06
N ARG A 195 12.35 -2.91 -1.53
CA ARG A 195 13.51 -3.80 -1.50
C ARG A 195 13.99 -4.14 -2.92
N ASP A 196 13.10 -4.66 -3.76
CA ASP A 196 13.44 -5.16 -5.10
C ASP A 196 13.82 -4.00 -6.02
N GLY A 197 13.12 -2.87 -5.92
CA GLY A 197 13.37 -1.67 -6.71
C GLY A 197 14.70 -0.96 -6.39
N THR A 198 15.24 -1.18 -5.19
CA THR A 198 16.57 -0.65 -4.77
C THR A 198 17.68 -1.71 -4.82
N ASN A 199 17.36 -2.94 -5.25
CA ASN A 199 18.28 -4.06 -5.31
C ASN A 199 18.96 -4.35 -3.96
N SER A 200 18.14 -4.48 -2.91
CA SER A 200 18.59 -4.66 -1.52
C SER A 200 18.06 -5.94 -0.87
N ASP A 201 18.67 -6.42 0.22
CA ASP A 201 18.19 -7.64 0.90
C ASP A 201 17.05 -7.38 1.89
N VAL A 202 16.98 -6.17 2.47
CA VAL A 202 16.10 -5.88 3.61
C VAL A 202 15.38 -4.55 3.43
N ALA A 203 14.08 -4.56 3.72
CA ALA A 203 13.26 -3.35 3.83
C ALA A 203 12.44 -3.38 5.12
N ALA A 204 12.41 -2.27 5.84
CA ALA A 204 11.66 -2.12 7.07
C ALA A 204 10.90 -0.78 7.10
N ILE A 205 9.78 -0.76 7.81
CA ILE A 205 8.96 0.43 8.04
C ILE A 205 8.63 0.55 9.53
N TYR A 206 8.60 1.79 10.00
CA TYR A 206 8.31 2.16 11.38
C TYR A 206 7.28 3.29 11.38
N LEU A 207 6.08 3.06 11.91
CA LEU A 207 5.06 4.10 12.08
C LEU A 207 5.13 4.67 13.48
N VAL A 208 5.37 5.98 13.57
CA VAL A 208 5.66 6.67 14.82
C VAL A 208 4.70 7.86 14.96
N ARG A 209 3.97 7.94 16.08
CA ARG A 209 2.96 9.00 16.30
C ARG A 209 3.55 10.32 16.83
N GLY A 210 4.76 10.29 17.37
CA GLY A 210 5.48 11.47 17.86
C GLY A 210 7.00 11.31 17.83
N THR A 211 7.74 12.41 17.88
CA THR A 211 9.22 12.38 17.93
C THR A 211 9.69 11.74 19.24
N GLY A 212 10.34 10.57 19.17
CA GLY A 212 10.88 9.86 20.33
C GLY A 212 9.95 8.83 20.97
N GLU A 213 8.74 8.65 20.46
CA GLU A 213 7.84 7.57 20.89
C GLU A 213 8.22 6.23 20.24
N ALA A 214 7.95 5.12 20.93
CA ALA A 214 8.07 3.80 20.33
C ALA A 214 7.13 3.67 19.11
N PRO A 215 7.50 2.87 18.10
CA PRO A 215 6.68 2.72 16.91
C PRO A 215 5.37 2.03 17.27
N THR A 216 4.26 2.65 16.88
CA THR A 216 2.92 2.03 16.99
C THR A 216 2.75 0.81 16.10
N PHE A 217 3.56 0.74 15.04
CA PHE A 217 3.59 -0.38 14.12
C PHE A 217 4.99 -0.47 13.50
N GLN A 218 5.49 -1.69 13.35
CA GLN A 218 6.75 -1.93 12.66
C GLN A 218 6.70 -3.25 11.90
N ARG A 219 7.32 -3.25 10.72
CA ARG A 219 7.35 -4.42 9.83
C ARG A 219 8.69 -4.47 9.11
N VAL A 220 9.18 -5.68 8.88
CA VAL A 220 10.43 -5.91 8.14
C VAL A 220 10.26 -7.08 7.18
N GLN A 221 10.83 -6.94 6.00
CA GLN A 221 10.98 -7.99 5.01
C GLN A 221 12.45 -8.20 4.68
N THR A 222 12.79 -9.45 4.45
CA THR A 222 14.11 -9.93 4.02
C THR A 222 13.97 -10.63 2.68
N SER A 223 15.06 -10.92 1.98
CA SER A 223 15.05 -11.71 0.73
C SER A 223 14.38 -13.09 0.87
N SER A 224 14.35 -13.65 2.08
CA SER A 224 13.64 -14.89 2.43
C SER A 224 12.14 -14.73 2.72
N GLY A 225 11.58 -13.51 2.64
CA GLY A 225 10.17 -13.20 2.91
C GLY A 225 9.97 -12.33 4.14
N GLU A 226 9.02 -12.71 5.01
CA GLU A 226 8.74 -11.98 6.24
C GLU A 226 9.90 -12.09 7.24
N GLY A 227 10.47 -10.95 7.62
CA GLY A 227 11.54 -10.85 8.60
C GLY A 227 11.03 -10.67 10.03
N ARG A 228 11.92 -10.79 11.01
CA ARG A 228 11.65 -10.44 12.42
C ARG A 228 12.78 -9.59 12.98
N PHE A 229 12.44 -8.59 13.78
CA PHE A 229 13.43 -7.84 14.56
C PHE A 229 14.02 -8.73 15.66
N ALA A 230 15.29 -8.46 16.01
CA ALA A 230 15.97 -9.14 17.11
C ALA A 230 15.39 -8.72 18.47
N ASP A 231 15.45 -9.63 19.45
CA ASP A 231 14.99 -9.35 20.81
C ASP A 231 15.95 -8.38 21.52
N GLY A 232 15.42 -7.29 22.07
CA GLY A 232 16.20 -6.29 22.79
C GLY A 232 15.36 -5.09 23.23
N PRO A 233 15.91 -4.20 24.09
CA PRO A 233 15.21 -3.01 24.58
C PRO A 233 14.83 -2.04 23.46
N GLU A 234 15.53 -2.07 22.33
CA GLU A 234 15.27 -1.27 21.13
C GLU A 234 14.57 -2.04 20.01
N SER A 235 13.88 -3.17 20.28
CA SER A 235 13.28 -4.07 19.27
C SER A 235 12.75 -3.36 18.01
N GLY A 236 13.58 -3.30 16.97
CA GLY A 236 13.34 -2.57 15.71
C GLY A 236 13.52 -1.04 15.75
N PHE A 237 13.31 -0.35 16.88
CA PHE A 237 13.37 1.12 16.97
C PHE A 237 14.70 1.64 17.54
N SER A 238 15.69 1.76 16.67
CA SER A 238 17.05 2.15 17.03
C SER A 238 17.30 3.68 17.04
N PRO A 239 18.45 4.14 17.57
CA PRO A 239 18.87 5.55 17.51
C PRO A 239 18.95 6.13 16.10
N LEU A 240 19.19 5.30 15.06
CA LEU A 240 19.15 5.74 13.67
C LEU A 240 17.73 6.17 13.29
N ILE A 241 16.72 5.35 13.62
CA ILE A 241 15.32 5.65 13.31
C ILE A 241 14.85 6.89 14.07
N GLN A 242 15.25 7.04 15.33
CA GLN A 242 14.97 8.24 16.13
C GLN A 242 15.61 9.49 15.53
N SER A 243 16.88 9.39 15.08
CA SER A 243 17.58 10.50 14.45
C SER A 243 16.92 10.96 13.15
N VAL A 244 16.47 10.03 12.30
CA VAL A 244 15.71 10.35 11.09
C VAL A 244 14.35 10.95 11.43
N GLY A 245 13.67 10.45 12.47
CA GLY A 245 12.41 11.01 12.93
C GLY A 245 12.52 12.43 13.47
N ALA A 246 13.61 12.74 14.20
CA ALA A 246 13.85 14.06 14.77
C ALA A 246 14.37 15.07 13.75
N SER A 247 15.39 14.70 12.97
CA SER A 247 15.96 15.55 11.92
C SER A 247 15.01 15.71 10.74
N GLN A 248 14.15 14.70 10.52
CA GLN A 248 13.18 14.71 9.44
C GLN A 248 13.87 14.79 8.06
N GLN A 249 15.12 14.33 7.98
CA GLN A 249 15.98 14.28 6.78
C GLN A 249 16.41 12.82 6.50
N PRO A 250 16.65 12.46 5.23
CA PRO A 250 17.17 11.14 4.90
C PRO A 250 18.61 10.98 5.40
N VAL A 251 18.94 9.78 5.88
CA VAL A 251 20.28 9.39 6.34
C VAL A 251 20.75 8.20 5.53
N THR A 252 21.93 8.31 4.93
CA THR A 252 22.58 7.23 4.16
C THR A 252 23.90 6.88 4.83
N LEU A 253 24.14 5.59 5.05
CA LEU A 253 25.36 5.08 5.68
C LEU A 253 25.92 3.94 4.83
N GLU A 254 27.12 4.15 4.30
CA GLU A 254 27.83 3.17 3.48
C GLU A 254 28.39 2.01 4.31
N SER A 255 28.69 2.24 5.58
CA SER A 255 29.15 1.21 6.53
C SER A 255 28.53 1.43 7.91
N LEU A 256 27.71 0.46 8.33
CA LEU A 256 27.14 0.41 9.67
C LEU A 256 28.15 -0.06 10.71
N ALA A 257 29.09 -0.94 10.35
CA ALA A 257 30.06 -1.53 11.29
C ALA A 257 31.07 -0.52 11.86
N SER A 258 31.40 0.52 11.10
CA SER A 258 32.33 1.58 11.50
C SER A 258 31.64 2.91 11.83
N GLY A 259 30.31 2.95 11.77
CA GLY A 259 29.51 4.16 11.93
C GLY A 259 29.04 4.43 13.37
N PRO A 260 28.37 5.57 13.61
CA PRO A 260 27.85 5.95 14.92
C PRO A 260 26.79 4.96 15.45
N TYR A 261 26.22 4.10 14.59
CA TYR A 261 25.18 3.14 14.93
C TYR A 261 25.67 1.67 14.93
N ALA A 262 26.99 1.44 14.99
CA ALA A 262 27.59 0.10 14.92
C ALA A 262 27.15 -0.87 16.02
N ARG A 263 26.66 -0.35 17.16
CA ARG A 263 26.20 -1.17 18.29
C ARG A 263 24.73 -1.59 18.18
N THR A 264 23.94 -0.91 17.37
CA THR A 264 22.46 -1.03 17.39
C THR A 264 21.91 -1.57 16.06
N GLU A 265 22.53 -1.23 14.94
CA GLU A 265 22.01 -1.58 13.61
C GLU A 265 22.43 -2.95 13.07
N PRO A 266 23.71 -3.38 13.15
CA PRO A 266 24.17 -4.58 12.42
C PRO A 266 23.41 -5.88 12.76
N ALA A 267 22.96 -6.05 14.00
CA ALA A 267 22.26 -7.26 14.47
C ALA A 267 20.74 -7.07 14.64
N LYS A 268 20.19 -5.99 14.09
CA LYS A 268 18.80 -5.56 14.32
C LYS A 268 17.74 -6.50 13.74
N VAL A 269 18.06 -7.19 12.65
CA VAL A 269 17.17 -8.14 11.97
C VAL A 269 17.65 -9.55 12.22
N ARG A 270 16.76 -10.45 12.66
CA ARG A 270 17.15 -11.84 12.95
C ARG A 270 17.61 -12.54 11.67
N GLY A 271 18.76 -13.19 11.76
CA GLY A 271 19.31 -14.00 10.67
C GLY A 271 19.94 -13.20 9.52
N VAL A 272 19.99 -11.86 9.61
CA VAL A 272 20.63 -11.01 8.59
C VAL A 272 21.47 -9.93 9.26
N THR A 273 22.75 -9.84 8.88
CA THR A 273 23.63 -8.76 9.33
C THR A 273 23.51 -7.56 8.41
N LEU A 274 23.18 -6.39 8.96
CA LEU A 274 23.05 -5.15 8.19
C LEU A 274 24.42 -4.49 7.99
N ARG A 275 24.76 -4.14 6.74
CA ARG A 275 26.08 -3.63 6.30
C ARG A 275 26.03 -2.17 5.88
N ASN A 276 25.14 -1.83 4.95
CA ASN A 276 24.87 -0.48 4.49
C ASN A 276 23.37 -0.20 4.62
N THR A 277 22.99 1.07 4.76
CA THR A 277 21.57 1.44 4.96
C THR A 277 21.26 2.82 4.39
N ILE A 278 20.02 2.96 3.94
CA ILE A 278 19.37 4.24 3.72
C ILE A 278 18.08 4.28 4.52
N ALA A 279 17.91 5.32 5.32
CA ALA A 279 16.73 5.55 6.14
C ALA A 279 16.10 6.89 5.76
N ILE A 280 14.82 6.88 5.41
CA ILE A 280 14.11 8.04 4.91
C ILE A 280 12.85 8.33 5.74
N PRO A 281 12.54 9.60 6.01
CA PRO A 281 11.30 9.97 6.68
C PRO A 281 10.11 9.84 5.70
N MET A 282 8.99 9.38 6.22
CA MET A 282 7.69 9.36 5.53
C MET A 282 6.87 10.56 6.00
N LYS A 283 6.52 11.45 5.07
CA LYS A 283 5.77 12.67 5.38
C LYS A 283 4.72 12.98 4.33
N PRO A 284 3.45 12.59 4.54
CA PRO A 284 2.37 13.06 3.71
C PRO A 284 2.11 14.54 4.04
N GLY A 285 2.59 15.44 3.17
CA GLY A 285 2.60 16.88 3.42
C GLY A 285 3.57 17.27 4.55
N ASP A 286 3.11 18.08 5.50
CA ASP A 286 3.93 18.57 6.62
C ASP A 286 3.91 17.66 7.86
N ARG A 287 3.13 16.58 7.83
CA ARG A 287 3.00 15.67 8.97
C ARG A 287 3.99 14.51 8.84
N PHE A 288 4.80 14.26 9.85
CA PHE A 288 5.64 13.07 9.93
C PHE A 288 4.80 11.85 10.36
N LEU A 289 4.94 10.75 9.62
CA LEU A 289 4.22 9.49 9.90
C LEU A 289 5.16 8.36 10.35
N GLY A 290 6.43 8.41 9.97
CA GLY A 290 7.34 7.31 10.26
C GLY A 290 8.62 7.30 9.42
N VAL A 291 9.31 6.17 9.44
CA VAL A 291 10.59 5.98 8.72
C VAL A 291 10.53 4.69 7.90
N ILE A 292 11.09 4.73 6.69
CA ILE A 292 11.43 3.54 5.90
C ILE A 292 12.93 3.36 5.94
N GLN A 293 13.37 2.12 6.14
CA GLN A 293 14.77 1.74 6.13
C GLN A 293 15.00 0.63 5.11
N ILE A 294 15.99 0.81 4.23
CA ILE A 294 16.45 -0.20 3.28
C ILE A 294 17.91 -0.52 3.57
N CYS A 295 18.27 -1.80 3.61
CA CYS A 295 19.61 -2.25 3.94
C CYS A 295 20.15 -3.31 2.99
N ASN A 296 21.48 -3.41 2.97
CA ASN A 296 22.24 -4.40 2.21
C ASN A 296 21.96 -4.34 0.71
N LYS A 297 22.36 -3.23 0.08
CA LYS A 297 22.38 -3.15 -1.37
C LYS A 297 23.33 -4.21 -1.94
N HIS A 298 22.89 -4.89 -3.00
CA HIS A 298 23.68 -5.92 -3.66
C HIS A 298 24.93 -5.34 -4.33
N HIS A 299 25.91 -6.20 -4.59
CA HIS A 299 27.18 -5.87 -5.24
C HIS A 299 28.05 -4.82 -4.53
N ASP A 300 27.80 -4.56 -3.24
CA ASP A 300 28.52 -3.55 -2.44
C ASP A 300 28.47 -2.13 -3.05
N GLU A 301 27.45 -1.84 -3.86
CA GLU A 301 27.23 -0.53 -4.42
C GLU A 301 26.66 0.46 -3.38
N PRO A 302 27.01 1.75 -3.45
CA PRO A 302 26.34 2.78 -2.65
C PRO A 302 24.90 3.01 -3.14
N TYR A 303 24.04 3.48 -2.24
CA TYR A 303 22.71 3.98 -2.62
C TYR A 303 22.85 5.24 -3.48
N THR A 304 22.13 5.30 -4.59
CA THR A 304 22.21 6.42 -5.54
C THR A 304 21.11 7.45 -5.27
N PRO A 305 21.22 8.67 -5.84
CA PRO A 305 20.13 9.65 -5.79
C PRO A 305 18.81 9.12 -6.37
N GLU A 306 18.88 8.25 -7.38
CA GLU A 306 17.70 7.61 -7.97
C GLU A 306 17.01 6.65 -6.99
N ASP A 307 17.76 5.92 -6.17
CA ASP A 307 17.19 5.07 -5.11
C ASP A 307 16.47 5.94 -4.07
N LEU A 308 17.11 7.04 -3.66
CA LEU A 308 16.52 7.98 -2.71
C LEU A 308 15.22 8.58 -3.25
N ASP A 309 15.19 8.97 -4.53
CA ASP A 309 13.99 9.52 -5.16
C ASP A 309 12.87 8.47 -5.28
N LEU A 310 13.20 7.23 -5.67
CA LEU A 310 12.25 6.12 -5.67
C LEU A 310 11.65 5.91 -4.28
N LEU A 311 12.49 5.82 -3.25
CA LEU A 311 12.05 5.59 -1.88
C LEU A 311 11.23 6.75 -1.33
N LYS A 312 11.57 8.02 -1.64
CA LYS A 312 10.74 9.17 -1.25
C LYS A 312 9.35 9.10 -1.87
N ILE A 313 9.25 8.74 -3.15
CA ILE A 313 7.97 8.62 -3.84
C ILE A 313 7.14 7.51 -3.21
N LEU A 314 7.73 6.32 -3.07
CA LEU A 314 7.10 5.16 -2.45
C LEU A 314 6.67 5.47 -1.01
N GLY A 315 7.58 6.05 -0.21
CA GLY A 315 7.34 6.41 1.18
C GLY A 315 6.20 7.40 1.38
N ASN A 316 6.12 8.43 0.53
CA ASN A 316 5.00 9.38 0.59
C ASN A 316 3.66 8.74 0.19
N GLN A 317 3.67 7.79 -0.76
CA GLN A 317 2.46 7.09 -1.17
C GLN A 317 1.92 6.19 -0.06
N ILE A 318 2.74 5.31 0.51
CA ILE A 318 2.31 4.43 1.61
C ILE A 318 1.83 5.26 2.80
N ALA A 319 2.49 6.39 3.07
CA ALA A 319 2.10 7.26 4.14
C ALA A 319 0.73 7.93 3.92
N PHE A 320 0.42 8.32 2.68
CA PHE A 320 -0.91 8.80 2.32
C PHE A 320 -1.99 7.73 2.49
N VAL A 321 -1.71 6.48 2.08
CA VAL A 321 -2.64 5.36 2.26
C VAL A 321 -2.96 5.13 3.74
N ILE A 322 -1.92 5.07 4.58
CA ILE A 322 -2.06 4.87 6.02
C ILE A 322 -2.83 6.04 6.64
N GLN A 323 -2.48 7.28 6.29
CA GLN A 323 -3.16 8.47 6.80
C GLN A 323 -4.65 8.50 6.42
N ASN A 324 -4.99 8.12 5.18
CA ASN A 324 -6.38 8.04 4.74
C ASN A 324 -7.16 6.94 5.47
N SER A 325 -6.53 5.78 5.73
CA SER A 325 -7.13 4.71 6.51
C SER A 325 -7.42 5.18 7.94
N ASP A 326 -6.45 5.79 8.60
CA ASP A 326 -6.61 6.35 9.95
C ASP A 326 -7.70 7.42 9.98
N LEU A 327 -7.76 8.30 8.97
CA LEU A 327 -8.78 9.34 8.87
C LEU A 327 -10.17 8.72 8.71
N PHE A 328 -10.31 7.70 7.87
CA PHE A 328 -11.56 7.00 7.66
C PHE A 328 -12.04 6.28 8.91
N GLU A 329 -11.15 5.57 9.62
CA GLU A 329 -11.48 4.91 10.89
C GLU A 329 -11.88 5.90 11.99
N ASN A 330 -11.15 7.01 12.12
CA ASN A 330 -11.49 8.07 13.07
C ASN A 330 -12.84 8.71 12.75
N LEU A 331 -13.12 8.91 11.46
CA LEU A 331 -14.40 9.42 11.00
C LEU A 331 -15.54 8.44 11.33
N GLN A 332 -15.35 7.14 11.06
CA GLN A 332 -16.31 6.10 11.45
C GLN A 332 -16.54 6.07 12.96
N ARG A 333 -15.48 6.15 13.77
CA ARG A 333 -15.61 6.18 15.23
C ARG A 333 -16.39 7.41 15.72
N ALA A 334 -16.02 8.60 15.24
CA ALA A 334 -16.72 9.83 15.58
C ALA A 334 -18.21 9.77 15.20
N TYR A 335 -18.55 9.11 14.09
CA TYR A 335 -19.94 8.86 13.71
C TYR A 335 -20.65 7.93 14.69
N PHE A 336 -20.07 6.78 15.04
CA PHE A 336 -20.65 5.87 16.02
C PHE A 336 -20.81 6.52 17.40
N ASP A 337 -19.83 7.32 17.83
CA ASP A 337 -19.89 8.07 19.09
C ASP A 337 -21.03 9.10 19.06
N THR A 338 -21.22 9.78 17.92
CA THR A 338 -22.32 10.74 17.74
C THR A 338 -23.69 10.04 17.77
N LEU A 339 -23.82 8.90 17.08
CA LEU A 339 -25.06 8.11 17.10
C LEU A 339 -25.34 7.57 18.51
N SER A 340 -24.33 7.06 19.21
CA SER A 340 -24.47 6.59 20.59
C SER A 340 -24.90 7.72 21.53
N ALA A 341 -24.31 8.91 21.40
CA ALA A 341 -24.72 10.07 22.18
C ALA A 341 -26.19 10.48 21.92
N LEU A 342 -26.63 10.42 20.66
CA LEU A 342 -28.03 10.68 20.29
C LEU A 342 -28.97 9.64 20.90
N THR A 343 -28.61 8.35 20.79
CA THR A 343 -29.33 7.24 21.41
C THR A 343 -29.45 7.42 22.93
N GLN A 344 -28.35 7.74 23.61
CA GLN A 344 -28.35 8.00 25.05
C GLN A 344 -29.22 9.20 25.44
N ALA A 345 -29.30 10.24 24.60
CA ALA A 345 -30.17 11.38 24.85
C ALA A 345 -31.66 11.02 24.76
N ILE A 346 -32.03 10.11 23.84
CA ILE A 346 -33.40 9.59 23.73
C ILE A 346 -33.72 8.71 24.93
N ASP A 347 -32.80 7.78 25.26
CA ASP A 347 -32.93 6.89 26.42
C ASP A 347 -33.01 7.68 27.74
N ALA A 348 -32.47 8.90 27.81
CA ALA A 348 -32.58 9.79 28.96
C ALA A 348 -33.95 10.50 29.05
N LYS A 349 -34.60 10.77 27.92
CA LYS A 349 -35.93 11.38 27.85
C LYS A 349 -37.03 10.40 28.26
N ASP A 350 -36.85 9.12 27.93
CA ASP A 350 -37.69 8.01 28.38
C ASP A 350 -37.07 7.40 29.64
N SER A 351 -37.58 7.82 30.81
CA SER A 351 -37.00 7.60 32.15
C SER A 351 -36.62 6.15 32.49
N TYR A 352 -37.07 5.19 31.68
CA TYR A 352 -36.99 3.75 31.92
C TYR A 352 -36.11 3.00 30.91
N THR A 353 -35.50 3.70 29.96
CA THR A 353 -34.77 3.09 28.83
C THR A 353 -33.26 3.25 28.90
N ARG A 354 -32.66 3.60 30.05
CA ARG A 354 -31.20 3.74 30.14
C ARG A 354 -30.45 2.48 29.67
N GLY A 355 -29.71 2.61 28.56
CA GLY A 355 -28.94 1.52 27.94
C GLY A 355 -29.81 0.45 27.27
N HIS A 356 -31.11 0.71 27.09
CA HIS A 356 -32.05 -0.18 26.40
C HIS A 356 -31.62 -0.38 24.96
N SER A 357 -31.42 0.72 24.25
CA SER A 357 -31.04 0.70 22.84
C SER A 357 -29.71 -0.04 22.60
N GLU A 358 -28.75 0.06 23.53
CA GLU A 358 -27.50 -0.71 23.49
C GLU A 358 -27.73 -2.22 23.65
N ARG A 359 -28.58 -2.63 24.60
CA ARG A 359 -28.91 -4.05 24.83
C ARG A 359 -29.70 -4.65 23.69
N VAL A 360 -30.71 -3.93 23.17
CA VAL A 360 -31.48 -4.33 21.98
C VAL A 360 -30.56 -4.50 20.77
N THR A 361 -29.65 -3.55 20.54
CA THR A 361 -28.64 -3.64 19.49
C THR A 361 -27.79 -4.88 19.64
N LYS A 362 -27.28 -5.14 20.85
CA LYS A 362 -26.46 -6.32 21.15
C LYS A 362 -27.21 -7.62 20.84
N TYR A 363 -28.42 -7.79 21.36
CA TYR A 363 -29.23 -8.99 21.13
C TYR A 363 -29.53 -9.20 19.64
N SER A 364 -29.86 -8.14 18.91
CA SER A 364 -30.18 -8.19 17.49
C SER A 364 -28.96 -8.55 16.64
N VAL A 365 -27.79 -8.00 16.97
CA VAL A 365 -26.52 -8.30 16.29
C VAL A 365 -26.05 -9.73 16.57
N GLU A 366 -26.13 -10.19 17.82
CA GLU A 366 -25.78 -11.58 18.17
C GLU A 366 -26.69 -12.59 17.43
N LEU A 367 -27.99 -12.29 17.33
CA LEU A 367 -28.94 -13.10 16.56
C LEU A 367 -28.59 -13.10 15.06
N ALA A 368 -28.29 -11.93 14.49
CA ALA A 368 -27.86 -11.80 13.08
C ALA A 368 -26.60 -12.62 12.76
N ILE A 369 -25.62 -12.60 13.67
CA ILE A 369 -24.39 -13.40 13.57
C ILE A 369 -24.70 -14.88 13.67
N ALA A 370 -25.56 -15.29 14.60
CA ALA A 370 -25.96 -16.70 14.76
C ALA A 370 -26.67 -17.26 13.51
N LEU A 371 -27.35 -16.41 12.74
CA LEU A 371 -28.00 -16.74 11.47
C LEU A 371 -27.04 -16.73 10.27
N GLY A 372 -25.78 -16.30 10.46
CA GLY A 372 -24.80 -16.24 9.38
C GLY A 372 -25.05 -15.13 8.35
N LEU A 373 -25.68 -14.02 8.75
CA LEU A 373 -25.91 -12.89 7.86
C LEU A 373 -24.59 -12.21 7.43
N GLU A 374 -24.60 -11.58 6.25
CA GLU A 374 -23.44 -10.85 5.74
C GLU A 374 -23.11 -9.63 6.60
N LYS A 375 -21.83 -9.24 6.62
CA LYS A 375 -21.33 -8.11 7.42
C LYS A 375 -22.13 -6.82 7.21
N LYS A 376 -22.50 -6.52 5.96
CA LYS A 376 -23.29 -5.32 5.62
C LYS A 376 -24.66 -5.34 6.31
N ALA A 377 -25.37 -6.47 6.26
CA ALA A 377 -26.66 -6.63 6.92
C ALA A 377 -26.56 -6.55 8.45
N ILE A 378 -25.49 -7.09 9.04
CA ILE A 378 -25.21 -6.99 10.48
C ILE A 378 -25.00 -5.53 10.90
N GLU A 379 -24.26 -4.74 10.12
CA GLU A 379 -24.08 -3.31 10.40
C GLU A 379 -25.38 -2.51 10.24
N ASP A 380 -26.19 -2.81 9.22
CA ASP A 380 -27.48 -2.16 9.03
C ASP A 380 -28.44 -2.49 10.22
N ILE A 381 -28.44 -3.73 10.72
CA ILE A 381 -29.18 -4.14 11.93
C ILE A 381 -28.63 -3.45 13.19
N ARG A 382 -27.30 -3.29 13.29
CA ARG A 382 -26.67 -2.58 14.41
C ARG A 382 -27.17 -1.14 14.48
N LEU A 383 -27.11 -0.41 13.36
CA LEU A 383 -27.56 0.97 13.28
C LEU A 383 -29.07 1.09 13.51
N ALA A 384 -29.86 0.18 12.94
CA ALA A 384 -31.31 0.13 13.16
C ALA A 384 -31.66 -0.14 14.63
N GLY A 385 -30.96 -1.07 15.31
CA GLY A 385 -31.15 -1.34 16.73
C GLY A 385 -30.83 -0.14 17.61
N MET A 386 -29.77 0.62 17.29
CA MET A 386 -29.41 1.83 18.04
C MET A 386 -30.45 2.95 17.90
N LEU A 387 -31.16 2.99 16.77
CA LEU A 387 -32.03 4.10 16.38
C LEU A 387 -33.52 3.72 16.30
N HIS A 388 -33.90 2.49 16.64
CA HIS A 388 -35.29 2.01 16.47
C HIS A 388 -36.32 2.94 17.15
N ASP A 389 -35.94 3.50 18.30
CA ASP A 389 -36.77 4.37 19.12
C ASP A 389 -36.54 5.89 18.90
N ILE A 390 -35.78 6.30 17.88
CA ILE A 390 -35.47 7.73 17.59
C ILE A 390 -36.72 8.61 17.47
N GLY A 391 -37.84 8.04 17.03
CA GLY A 391 -39.11 8.75 16.93
C GLY A 391 -39.72 9.17 18.27
N LYS A 392 -39.32 8.58 19.40
CA LYS A 392 -39.76 8.97 20.75
C LYS A 392 -39.41 10.43 21.09
N ILE A 393 -38.46 11.04 20.38
CA ILE A 393 -38.19 12.49 20.46
C ILE A 393 -39.46 13.31 20.18
N GLY A 394 -40.30 12.87 19.24
CA GLY A 394 -41.55 13.56 18.89
C GLY A 394 -42.73 13.26 19.81
N ILE A 395 -42.57 12.35 20.79
CA ILE A 395 -43.64 11.96 21.72
C ILE A 395 -43.64 12.88 22.96
N PRO A 396 -44.80 13.38 23.41
CA PRO A 396 -44.90 14.17 24.64
C PRO A 396 -44.43 13.40 25.88
N GLU A 397 -43.64 14.06 26.75
CA GLU A 397 -43.11 13.43 27.97
C GLU A 397 -44.21 13.02 28.95
N THR A 398 -45.33 13.75 28.99
CA THR A 398 -46.48 13.42 29.84
C THR A 398 -47.12 12.08 29.48
N ILE A 399 -47.01 11.66 28.22
CA ILE A 399 -47.47 10.35 27.73
C ILE A 399 -46.37 9.32 27.95
N LEU A 400 -45.14 9.63 27.55
CA LEU A 400 -43.99 8.71 27.59
C LEU A 400 -43.65 8.26 29.02
N ASN A 401 -43.69 9.19 29.99
CA ASN A 401 -43.31 8.96 31.39
C ASN A 401 -44.54 8.83 32.32
N LYS A 402 -45.73 8.51 31.79
CA LYS A 402 -46.97 8.47 32.58
C LYS A 402 -46.87 7.44 33.72
N PRO A 403 -47.18 7.81 34.99
CA PRO A 403 -47.22 6.95 36.18
C PRO A 403 -48.37 5.90 36.17
N GLY A 404 -48.72 5.27 35.04
CA GLY A 404 -49.73 4.21 34.96
C GLY A 404 -49.94 3.63 33.56
N ARG A 405 -51.05 2.89 33.37
CA ARG A 405 -51.47 2.42 32.03
C ARG A 405 -51.85 3.61 31.14
N LEU A 406 -51.48 3.51 29.87
CA LEU A 406 -51.88 4.46 28.84
C LEU A 406 -53.35 4.22 28.46
N THR A 407 -54.06 5.29 28.11
CA THR A 407 -55.35 5.20 27.42
C THR A 407 -55.13 4.78 25.96
N ASP A 408 -56.19 4.35 25.27
CA ASP A 408 -56.09 3.99 23.85
C ASP A 408 -55.59 5.15 22.99
N ASP A 409 -56.03 6.39 23.28
CA ASP A 409 -55.58 7.60 22.60
C ASP A 409 -54.09 7.89 22.84
N GLU A 410 -53.64 7.78 24.10
CA GLU A 410 -52.23 7.93 24.47
C GLU A 410 -51.36 6.86 23.80
N PHE A 411 -51.85 5.62 23.75
CA PHE A 411 -51.16 4.52 23.09
C PHE A 411 -51.07 4.73 21.58
N ASN A 412 -52.10 5.27 20.94
CA ASN A 412 -52.07 5.64 19.52
C ASN A 412 -51.03 6.74 19.25
N VAL A 413 -50.81 7.67 20.18
CA VAL A 413 -49.71 8.64 20.06
C VAL A 413 -48.36 7.92 20.10
N ILE A 414 -48.14 6.97 21.02
CA ILE A 414 -46.89 6.19 21.07
C ILE A 414 -46.68 5.39 19.78
N LYS A 415 -47.71 4.77 19.21
CA LYS A 415 -47.62 4.03 17.94
C LYS A 415 -47.13 4.86 16.75
N SER A 416 -47.14 6.19 16.84
CA SER A 416 -46.62 7.07 15.79
C SER A 416 -45.09 7.18 15.75
N HIS A 417 -44.37 6.70 16.78
CA HIS A 417 -42.92 6.86 16.85
C HIS A 417 -42.15 6.18 15.71
N PRO A 418 -42.54 5.00 15.14
CA PRO A 418 -41.81 4.45 14.00
C PRO A 418 -41.88 5.40 12.80
N GLU A 419 -43.04 6.03 12.56
CA GLU A 419 -43.21 7.00 11.47
C GLU A 419 -42.47 8.31 11.72
N LEU A 420 -42.44 8.79 12.97
CA LEU A 420 -41.60 9.91 13.37
C LEU A 420 -40.13 9.60 13.14
N GLY A 421 -39.69 8.38 13.46
CA GLY A 421 -38.32 7.93 13.24
C GLY A 421 -37.96 7.92 11.76
N VAL A 422 -38.84 7.40 10.90
CA VAL A 422 -38.68 7.50 9.44
C VAL A 422 -38.50 8.95 8.99
N ARG A 423 -39.34 9.88 9.46
CA ARG A 423 -39.25 11.30 9.08
C ARG A 423 -37.94 11.97 9.52
N ILE A 424 -37.41 11.60 10.69
CA ILE A 424 -36.15 12.12 11.21
C ILE A 424 -34.98 11.60 10.35
N LEU A 425 -34.99 10.30 10.05
CA LEU A 425 -33.88 9.63 9.37
C LEU A 425 -33.89 9.78 7.84
N ALA A 426 -35.05 10.02 7.23
CA ALA A 426 -35.19 10.19 5.77
C ALA A 426 -34.38 11.38 5.21
N ARG A 427 -33.87 12.27 6.06
CA ARG A 427 -32.99 13.39 5.66
C ARG A 427 -31.51 13.01 5.62
N VAL A 428 -31.17 11.78 6.03
CA VAL A 428 -29.80 11.30 6.16
C VAL A 428 -29.59 10.15 5.19
N GLU A 429 -29.01 10.45 4.02
CA GLU A 429 -28.88 9.51 2.89
C GLU A 429 -28.25 8.17 3.29
N PHE A 430 -27.18 8.17 4.09
CA PHE A 430 -26.51 6.92 4.48
C PHE A 430 -27.34 6.01 5.40
N LEU A 431 -28.38 6.54 6.06
CA LEU A 431 -29.29 5.78 6.93
C LEU A 431 -30.54 5.29 6.17
N GLU A 432 -30.70 5.63 4.89
CA GLU A 432 -31.82 5.17 4.06
C GLU A 432 -32.03 3.65 4.12
N PRO A 433 -30.99 2.79 4.06
CA PRO A 433 -31.18 1.33 4.10
C PRO A 433 -31.81 0.80 5.40
N ILE A 434 -31.65 1.53 6.51
CA ILE A 434 -32.18 1.11 7.82
C ILE A 434 -33.58 1.65 8.11
N VAL A 435 -34.07 2.60 7.32
CA VAL A 435 -35.39 3.22 7.50
C VAL A 435 -36.52 2.18 7.52
N PRO A 436 -36.58 1.16 6.64
CA PRO A 436 -37.60 0.12 6.71
C PRO A 436 -37.53 -0.71 8.00
N LEU A 437 -36.31 -0.98 8.49
CA LEU A 437 -36.12 -1.74 9.73
C LEU A 437 -36.74 -1.00 10.92
N ILE A 438 -36.55 0.32 10.96
CA ILE A 438 -37.09 1.19 12.00
C ILE A 438 -38.60 1.41 11.83
N ARG A 439 -39.12 1.50 10.61
CA ARG A 439 -40.57 1.63 10.41
C ARG A 439 -41.31 0.40 10.93
N HIS A 440 -40.77 -0.79 10.69
CA HIS A 440 -41.49 -2.05 10.85
C HIS A 440 -41.09 -2.87 12.08
N HIS A 441 -40.27 -2.35 13.00
CA HIS A 441 -39.81 -3.10 14.17
C HIS A 441 -40.94 -3.46 15.18
N HIS A 442 -42.12 -2.86 15.04
CA HIS A 442 -43.34 -3.21 15.78
C HIS A 442 -44.38 -3.97 14.94
N GLU A 443 -44.04 -4.32 13.70
CA GLU A 443 -44.87 -5.24 12.93
C GLU A 443 -44.83 -6.64 13.54
N ARG A 444 -45.96 -7.33 13.47
CA ARG A 444 -46.13 -8.66 14.06
C ARG A 444 -46.19 -9.71 12.96
N PHE A 445 -45.64 -10.88 13.24
CA PHE A 445 -45.67 -12.01 12.31
C PHE A 445 -47.10 -12.40 11.87
N ASP A 446 -48.10 -12.18 12.73
CA ASP A 446 -49.54 -12.40 12.49
C ASP A 446 -50.26 -11.25 11.75
N GLY A 447 -49.54 -10.19 11.34
CA GLY A 447 -50.09 -9.03 10.64
C GLY A 447 -50.90 -8.07 11.51
N ARG A 448 -50.92 -8.26 12.85
CA ARG A 448 -51.66 -7.38 13.79
C ARG A 448 -50.78 -6.27 14.37
N GLY A 449 -49.62 -6.02 13.76
CA GLY A 449 -48.65 -5.02 14.19
C GLY A 449 -49.01 -3.60 13.75
N TYR A 450 -48.05 -2.70 13.90
CA TYR A 450 -48.15 -1.31 13.48
C TYR A 450 -46.76 -0.82 12.99
N PRO A 451 -46.68 0.24 12.17
CA PRO A 451 -47.73 1.17 11.76
C PRO A 451 -48.60 0.70 10.57
N ASP A 452 -48.12 -0.21 9.73
CA ASP A 452 -48.74 -0.55 8.44
C ASP A 452 -49.63 -1.80 8.52
N GLY A 453 -49.42 -2.67 9.50
CA GLY A 453 -50.19 -3.91 9.65
C GLY A 453 -49.94 -4.88 8.49
N ILE A 454 -48.69 -4.95 8.04
CA ILE A 454 -48.29 -5.71 6.85
C ILE A 454 -48.14 -7.20 7.15
N ASP A 455 -48.29 -8.01 6.10
CA ASP A 455 -48.09 -9.45 6.20
C ASP A 455 -46.63 -9.82 6.50
N THR A 456 -46.47 -11.05 6.97
CA THR A 456 -45.20 -11.63 7.40
C THR A 456 -44.06 -11.52 6.40
N HIS A 457 -44.36 -11.68 5.10
CA HIS A 457 -43.34 -11.74 4.04
C HIS A 457 -42.83 -10.35 3.69
N ASN A 458 -43.61 -9.31 3.99
CA ASN A 458 -43.26 -7.92 3.74
C ASN A 458 -42.50 -7.28 4.91
N ILE A 459 -42.45 -7.89 6.10
CA ILE A 459 -41.66 -7.38 7.22
C ILE A 459 -40.17 -7.58 6.94
N PRO A 460 -39.36 -6.50 6.86
CA PRO A 460 -37.93 -6.60 6.66
C PRO A 460 -37.30 -7.56 7.67
N HIS A 461 -36.41 -8.44 7.21
CA HIS A 461 -35.80 -9.45 8.07
C HIS A 461 -35.15 -8.83 9.32
N GLY A 462 -34.38 -7.75 9.15
CA GLY A 462 -33.78 -7.02 10.28
C GLY A 462 -34.79 -6.46 11.29
N ALA A 463 -35.99 -6.04 10.85
CA ALA A 463 -37.04 -5.56 11.76
C ALA A 463 -37.55 -6.67 12.68
N ARG A 464 -37.69 -7.90 12.15
CA ARG A 464 -38.10 -9.07 12.93
C ARG A 464 -37.07 -9.43 14.00
N LEU A 465 -35.77 -9.29 13.71
CA LEU A 465 -34.70 -9.50 14.68
C LEU A 465 -34.76 -8.45 15.80
N ILE A 466 -34.93 -7.17 15.44
CA ILE A 466 -35.01 -6.07 16.41
C ILE A 466 -36.24 -6.23 17.30
N ALA A 467 -37.39 -6.63 16.76
CA ALA A 467 -38.61 -6.86 17.54
C ALA A 467 -38.42 -7.90 18.67
N ILE A 468 -37.64 -8.96 18.41
CA ILE A 468 -37.29 -9.98 19.40
C ILE A 468 -36.36 -9.38 20.46
N GLY A 469 -35.31 -8.67 20.04
CA GLY A 469 -34.36 -8.02 20.93
C GLY A 469 -35.01 -6.98 21.85
N ASP A 470 -35.87 -6.12 21.30
CA ASP A 470 -36.66 -5.12 22.02
C ASP A 470 -37.59 -5.78 23.04
N THR A 471 -38.39 -6.75 22.62
CA THR A 471 -39.32 -7.42 23.54
C THR A 471 -38.59 -8.17 24.65
N TYR A 472 -37.48 -8.84 24.33
CA TYR A 472 -36.68 -9.52 25.32
C TYR A 472 -36.09 -8.54 26.35
N ASP A 473 -35.44 -7.47 25.91
CA ASP A 473 -34.89 -6.46 26.81
C ASP A 473 -35.97 -5.79 27.67
N ALA A 474 -37.14 -5.52 27.07
CA ALA A 474 -38.28 -4.99 27.76
C ALA A 474 -38.74 -5.90 28.91
N MET A 475 -38.73 -7.22 28.71
CA MET A 475 -39.08 -8.23 29.72
C MET A 475 -38.04 -8.36 30.83
N THR A 476 -36.76 -8.30 30.49
CA THR A 476 -35.64 -8.52 31.43
C THR A 476 -35.11 -7.25 32.09
N SER A 477 -35.71 -6.09 31.82
CA SER A 477 -35.35 -4.82 32.44
C SER A 477 -36.44 -4.33 33.40
N ASP A 478 -36.04 -3.64 34.46
CA ASP A 478 -36.96 -3.02 35.41
C ASP A 478 -37.76 -1.88 34.76
N ARG A 479 -39.07 -1.84 35.02
CA ARG A 479 -39.99 -0.78 34.58
C ARG A 479 -40.83 -0.31 35.78
N PRO A 480 -41.42 0.91 35.75
CA PRO A 480 -42.15 1.50 36.88
C PRO A 480 -43.23 0.63 37.52
N TYR A 481 -43.95 -0.13 36.69
CA TYR A 481 -45.06 -0.98 37.14
C TYR A 481 -44.68 -2.46 37.18
N ARG A 482 -43.43 -2.82 36.85
CA ARG A 482 -43.05 -4.23 36.69
C ARG A 482 -41.55 -4.43 36.90
N LYS A 483 -41.19 -5.32 37.83
CA LYS A 483 -39.82 -5.81 37.97
C LYS A 483 -39.37 -6.62 36.75
N ALA A 484 -38.07 -6.62 36.48
CA ALA A 484 -37.45 -7.49 35.48
C ALA A 484 -37.84 -8.96 35.69
N MET A 485 -38.17 -9.65 34.60
CA MET A 485 -38.35 -11.10 34.57
C MET A 485 -36.98 -11.79 34.54
N ASP A 486 -36.91 -13.01 35.09
CA ASP A 486 -35.74 -13.86 34.86
C ASP A 486 -35.67 -14.35 33.40
N MET A 487 -34.48 -14.78 32.99
CA MET A 487 -34.20 -15.20 31.62
C MET A 487 -35.15 -16.32 31.14
N GLU A 488 -35.36 -17.38 31.93
CA GLU A 488 -36.17 -18.52 31.46
C GLU A 488 -37.64 -18.14 31.34
N THR A 489 -38.16 -17.29 32.24
CA THR A 489 -39.51 -16.73 32.10
C THR A 489 -39.65 -15.87 30.84
N ALA A 490 -38.68 -15.01 30.55
CA ALA A 490 -38.69 -14.19 29.34
C ALA A 490 -38.60 -15.04 28.05
N LEU A 491 -37.76 -16.08 28.03
CA LEU A 491 -37.67 -17.01 26.92
C LEU A 491 -38.95 -17.84 26.73
N ALA A 492 -39.59 -18.27 27.82
CA ALA A 492 -40.87 -18.98 27.76
C ALA A 492 -41.97 -18.11 27.14
N GLU A 493 -41.98 -16.80 27.42
CA GLU A 493 -42.93 -15.86 26.81
C GLU A 493 -42.66 -15.64 25.31
N LEU A 494 -41.40 -15.56 24.88
CA LEU A 494 -41.05 -15.53 23.45
C LEU A 494 -41.55 -16.80 22.74
N ILE A 495 -41.35 -17.97 23.35
CA ILE A 495 -41.84 -19.25 22.82
C ILE A 495 -43.37 -19.28 22.76
N ARG A 496 -44.06 -18.75 23.77
CA ARG A 496 -45.53 -18.64 23.78
C ARG A 496 -46.06 -17.79 22.62
N CYS A 497 -45.32 -16.74 22.27
CA CYS A 497 -45.67 -15.80 21.19
C CYS A 497 -45.07 -16.18 19.81
N ARG A 498 -44.39 -17.33 19.71
CA ARG A 498 -43.82 -17.88 18.47
C ARG A 498 -44.90 -18.10 17.41
N GLY A 499 -44.69 -17.62 16.19
CA GLY A 499 -45.65 -17.74 15.08
C GLY A 499 -46.86 -16.81 15.17
N THR A 500 -46.94 -15.96 16.20
CA THR A 500 -47.96 -14.89 16.31
C THR A 500 -47.29 -13.53 16.30
N GLN A 501 -46.65 -13.14 17.40
CA GLN A 501 -45.90 -11.89 17.44
C GLN A 501 -44.57 -12.01 16.69
N PHE A 502 -43.88 -13.13 16.88
CA PHE A 502 -42.51 -13.31 16.41
C PHE A 502 -42.40 -14.40 15.36
N ASP A 503 -41.38 -14.24 14.53
CA ASP A 503 -40.97 -15.26 13.56
C ASP A 503 -40.55 -16.55 14.27
N PRO A 504 -41.17 -17.70 13.92
CA PRO A 504 -40.86 -18.98 14.54
C PRO A 504 -39.38 -19.37 14.52
N ASP A 505 -38.74 -19.16 13.37
CA ASP A 505 -37.37 -19.62 13.14
C ASP A 505 -36.39 -18.73 13.91
N LEU A 506 -36.66 -17.42 13.95
CA LEU A 506 -35.83 -16.48 14.69
C LEU A 506 -35.92 -16.69 16.21
N VAL A 507 -37.11 -17.00 16.74
CA VAL A 507 -37.29 -17.32 18.17
C VAL A 507 -36.47 -18.54 18.55
N ASP A 508 -36.50 -19.61 17.75
CA ASP A 508 -35.78 -20.85 18.03
C ASP A 508 -34.27 -20.63 18.08
N VAL A 509 -33.73 -19.85 17.14
CA VAL A 509 -32.32 -19.46 17.11
C VAL A 509 -31.99 -18.59 18.31
N PHE A 510 -32.83 -17.60 18.65
CA PHE A 510 -32.62 -16.70 19.78
C PHE A 510 -32.59 -17.45 21.13
N VAL A 511 -33.56 -18.34 21.37
CA VAL A 511 -33.61 -19.16 22.59
C VAL A 511 -32.36 -20.04 22.71
N THR A 512 -31.96 -20.68 21.61
CA THR A 512 -30.76 -21.53 21.57
C THR A 512 -29.50 -20.72 21.86
N MET A 513 -29.40 -19.53 21.28
CA MET A 513 -28.30 -18.59 21.50
C MET A 513 -28.20 -18.19 22.97
N MET A 514 -29.29 -17.72 23.57
CA MET A 514 -29.31 -17.24 24.95
C MET A 514 -28.92 -18.34 25.96
N ARG A 515 -29.46 -19.56 25.80
CA ARG A 515 -29.12 -20.70 26.66
C ARG A 515 -27.65 -21.12 26.54
N LYS A 516 -27.08 -21.09 25.34
CA LYS A 516 -25.64 -21.36 25.13
C LYS A 516 -24.77 -20.31 25.81
N THR A 517 -25.13 -19.04 25.70
CA THR A 517 -24.39 -17.95 26.36
C THR A 517 -24.44 -18.11 27.88
N ALA A 518 -25.61 -18.38 28.45
CA ALA A 518 -25.77 -18.62 29.89
C ALA A 518 -24.94 -19.81 30.39
N ALA A 519 -24.93 -20.93 29.66
CA ALA A 519 -24.12 -22.10 30.01
C ALA A 519 -22.61 -21.81 30.01
N ARG A 520 -22.13 -21.01 29.05
CA ARG A 520 -20.73 -20.58 28.99
C ARG A 520 -20.37 -19.66 30.16
N THR A 521 -21.22 -18.70 30.51
CA THR A 521 -20.99 -17.79 31.64
C THR A 521 -20.96 -18.55 32.96
N ALA A 522 -21.84 -19.54 33.14
CA ALA A 522 -21.86 -20.40 34.33
C ALA A 522 -20.57 -21.24 34.45
N ALA A 523 -20.05 -21.78 33.35
CA ALA A 523 -18.80 -22.55 33.34
C ALA A 523 -17.58 -21.69 33.67
N VAL A 524 -17.51 -20.46 33.14
CA VAL A 524 -16.41 -19.52 33.46
C VAL A 524 -16.46 -19.06 34.92
N ALA A 525 -17.66 -18.92 35.49
CA ALA A 525 -17.84 -18.55 36.89
C ALA A 525 -17.59 -19.71 37.87
N SER A 526 -17.64 -20.97 37.43
CA SER A 526 -17.28 -22.13 38.26
C SER A 526 -15.77 -22.45 38.25
N ASP A 527 -15.05 -21.92 37.26
CA ASP A 527 -13.59 -22.09 37.10
C ASP A 527 -12.77 -20.94 37.70
N ALA A 528 -13.42 -19.88 38.20
CA ALA A 528 -12.83 -18.72 38.88
C ALA A 528 -13.13 -18.76 40.38
#